data_AF-A0A292R9T0-F1
#
_entry.id   AF-A0A292R9T0-F1
#
_cell.length_a   1.000
_cell.length_b   1.000
_cell.length_c   1.000
_cell.angle_alpha   90.00
_cell.angle_beta   90.00
_cell.angle_gamma   90.00
#
_symmetry.space_group_name_H-M   'P 1'
#
loop_
_entity.id
_entity.type
_entity.pdbx_description
1 polymer ?
#
loop_
_entity_poly.entity_id
_entity_poly.type
_entity_poly.pdbx_seq_one_letter_code
_entity_poly.pdbx_strand_id
1 'polypeptide(L)'
;MKRILNLLFLCITICFCFTGKVYAAEKDEAEKAAQDFKEYIVANDEEYSDWKDADLEFAYDLYSMDCEKIICKLFYVERAEYKGYVIVDCSDNTVLEFSLGRPAFDLVNTSEIIEVKYIYENAMPVLLGDGKYYNIYGNGDMIPISDITPCYYPNEQGNSNCIVAAISNLMWHYGKNGYSSLINGMTFDGVKNKVDNLINAEGGYQNKNIPNTIKKYVKNKSSYSVSVTNKWNPTFNNVKTETNNRPCLLGFAAGKGSYSTSVGHMTVCVGTRTANKINYVKVMDGWSTSITEKKWGTYNDFISKVTMSK
;
A
#
# COMPACT_ATOMS: atom_id res chain seq x y z
N MET A 1 -27.47 -60.08 43.92
CA MET A 1 -28.11 -59.51 45.13
C MET A 1 -27.12 -58.55 45.75
N LYS A 2 -27.38 -57.24 45.68
CA LYS A 2 -27.83 -56.42 46.82
C LYS A 2 -26.72 -56.30 47.89
N ARG A 3 -26.23 -55.13 48.31
CA ARG A 3 -26.80 -53.77 48.24
C ARG A 3 -25.85 -52.77 48.94
N ILE A 4 -26.11 -51.47 48.73
CA ILE A 4 -25.73 -50.28 49.55
C ILE A 4 -24.39 -49.64 49.12
N LEU A 5 -24.31 -48.54 48.36
CA LEU A 5 -25.12 -47.32 48.21
C LEU A 5 -25.14 -46.41 49.46
N ASN A 6 -24.48 -45.25 49.34
CA ASN A 6 -24.64 -44.01 50.11
C ASN A 6 -23.95 -43.87 51.48
N LEU A 7 -22.72 -43.35 51.45
CA LEU A 7 -22.30 -42.17 52.23
C LEU A 7 -21.43 -41.35 51.27
N LEU A 8 -21.98 -40.48 50.42
CA LEU A 8 -22.36 -39.10 50.71
C LEU A 8 -21.34 -38.33 51.56
N PHE A 9 -20.69 -37.40 50.84
CA PHE A 9 -20.23 -36.08 51.27
C PHE A 9 -18.88 -35.93 51.96
N LEU A 10 -18.19 -34.90 51.45
CA LEU A 10 -17.08 -34.15 52.02
C LEU A 10 -15.67 -34.67 51.67
N CYS A 11 -14.91 -33.76 51.04
CA CYS A 11 -13.48 -33.85 50.67
C CYS A 11 -13.12 -34.33 49.25
N ILE A 12 -13.85 -33.87 48.23
CA ILE A 12 -13.22 -33.56 46.93
C ILE A 12 -13.16 -32.03 46.84
N THR A 13 -12.19 -31.47 47.55
CA THR A 13 -11.88 -30.05 47.55
C THR A 13 -10.55 -29.89 46.84
N ILE A 14 -10.62 -29.31 45.63
CA ILE A 14 -9.54 -28.59 44.95
C ILE A 14 -8.37 -29.47 44.47
N CYS A 15 -8.57 -30.15 43.34
CA CYS A 15 -7.53 -30.32 42.30
C CYS A 15 -8.19 -30.48 40.93
N PHE A 16 -9.14 -29.60 40.60
CA PHE A 16 -9.34 -29.24 39.21
C PHE A 16 -8.25 -28.26 38.86
N CYS A 17 -7.14 -28.77 38.32
CA CYS A 17 -6.19 -27.96 37.59
C CYS A 17 -6.96 -27.32 36.44
N PHE A 18 -7.42 -26.09 36.67
CA PHE A 18 -7.82 -25.16 35.64
C PHE A 18 -6.64 -25.01 34.67
N THR A 19 -6.62 -25.84 33.64
CA THR A 19 -6.05 -25.48 32.33
C THR A 19 -7.17 -24.86 31.48
N GLY A 20 -7.99 -24.03 32.12
CA GLY A 20 -8.73 -23.01 31.41
C GLY A 20 -7.69 -22.02 30.93
N LYS A 21 -7.29 -22.14 29.66
CA LYS A 21 -6.73 -21.02 28.92
C LYS A 21 -7.58 -19.79 29.24
N VAL A 22 -7.04 -18.86 30.02
CA VAL A 22 -7.60 -17.53 30.19
C VAL A 22 -7.38 -16.83 28.84
N TYR A 23 -8.28 -17.10 27.91
CA TYR A 23 -8.46 -16.41 26.62
C TYR A 23 -9.74 -15.57 26.71
N ALA A 24 -9.96 -14.95 27.87
CA ALA A 24 -11.08 -14.05 28.11
C ALA A 24 -10.54 -12.82 28.84
N ALA A 25 -10.69 -11.67 28.18
CA ALA A 25 -10.55 -10.31 28.72
C ALA A 25 -9.18 -9.58 28.62
N GLU A 26 -8.48 -9.70 27.49
CA GLU A 26 -7.89 -8.49 26.89
C GLU A 26 -8.74 -8.18 25.67
N LYS A 27 -9.56 -7.13 25.76
CA LYS A 27 -10.14 -6.54 24.55
C LYS A 27 -8.94 -6.06 23.74
N ASP A 28 -8.77 -6.61 22.56
CA ASP A 28 -7.64 -6.33 21.68
C ASP A 28 -7.46 -4.81 21.55
N GLU A 29 -6.28 -4.27 21.85
CA GLU A 29 -6.05 -2.82 21.82
C GLU A 29 -6.37 -2.23 20.45
N ALA A 30 -6.23 -3.02 19.38
CA ALA A 30 -6.61 -2.66 18.03
C ALA A 30 -8.14 -2.54 17.86
N GLU A 31 -8.92 -3.42 18.48
CA GLU A 31 -10.40 -3.36 18.46
C GLU A 31 -10.89 -2.11 19.21
N LYS A 32 -10.25 -1.80 20.34
CA LYS A 32 -10.54 -0.57 21.07
C LYS A 32 -10.22 0.66 20.23
N ALA A 33 -9.06 0.70 19.58
CA ALA A 33 -8.70 1.82 18.71
C ALA A 33 -9.64 1.97 17.51
N ALA A 34 -10.07 0.86 16.90
CA ALA A 34 -11.09 0.90 15.85
C ALA A 34 -12.43 1.47 16.37
N GLN A 35 -12.85 1.09 17.59
CA GLN A 35 -14.08 1.59 18.20
C GLN A 35 -13.99 3.08 18.55
N ASP A 36 -12.90 3.51 19.18
CA ASP A 36 -12.65 4.92 19.52
C ASP A 36 -12.63 5.77 18.22
N PHE A 37 -12.01 5.26 17.14
CA PHE A 37 -12.00 5.91 15.84
C PHE A 37 -13.39 5.98 15.19
N LYS A 38 -14.19 4.91 15.26
CA LYS A 38 -15.58 4.89 14.76
C LYS A 38 -16.42 5.97 15.43
N GLU A 39 -16.34 6.07 16.76
CA GLU A 39 -17.06 7.10 17.53
C GLU A 39 -16.60 8.51 17.14
N TYR A 40 -15.28 8.69 16.96
CA TYR A 40 -14.71 9.95 16.48
C TYR A 40 -15.22 10.33 15.09
N ILE A 41 -15.13 9.44 14.09
CA ILE A 41 -15.47 9.78 12.70
C ILE A 41 -16.97 10.05 12.56
N VAL A 42 -17.82 9.28 13.24
CA VAL A 42 -19.28 9.51 13.28
C VAL A 42 -19.64 10.89 13.84
N ALA A 43 -18.90 11.37 14.84
CA ALA A 43 -19.15 12.66 15.47
C ALA A 43 -18.63 13.85 14.65
N ASN A 44 -17.70 13.62 13.72
CA ASN A 44 -16.96 14.68 13.03
C ASN A 44 -17.16 14.70 11.50
N ASP A 45 -17.74 13.65 10.91
CA ASP A 45 -17.95 13.54 9.46
C ASP A 45 -19.34 12.97 9.15
N GLU A 46 -20.19 13.80 8.55
CA GLU A 46 -21.57 13.43 8.20
C GLU A 46 -21.65 12.26 7.20
N GLU A 47 -20.60 12.06 6.37
CA GLU A 47 -20.51 10.94 5.41
C GLU A 47 -20.53 9.58 6.14
N TYR A 48 -20.07 9.52 7.39
CA TYR A 48 -19.99 8.30 8.20
C TYR A 48 -21.10 8.21 9.26
N SER A 49 -22.10 9.08 9.21
CA SER A 49 -23.21 9.09 10.18
C SER A 49 -23.93 7.74 10.32
N ASP A 50 -23.99 6.95 9.24
CA ASP A 50 -24.58 5.61 9.22
C ASP A 50 -23.82 4.56 10.06
N TRP A 51 -22.59 4.87 10.50
CA TRP A 51 -21.80 4.01 11.39
C TRP A 51 -22.16 4.16 12.87
N LYS A 52 -22.98 5.15 13.23
CA LYS A 52 -23.34 5.45 14.63
C LYS A 52 -23.90 4.25 15.39
N ASP A 53 -24.78 3.51 14.72
CA ASP A 53 -25.46 2.34 15.27
C ASP A 53 -24.93 1.01 14.67
N ALA A 54 -23.75 1.05 14.05
CA ALA A 54 -23.11 -0.13 13.46
C ALA A 54 -22.17 -0.79 14.47
N ASP A 55 -22.13 -2.12 14.46
CA ASP A 55 -21.20 -2.89 15.29
C ASP A 55 -19.84 -2.99 14.59
N LEU A 56 -18.77 -3.08 15.39
CA LEU A 56 -17.46 -3.47 14.88
C LEU A 56 -17.31 -4.98 15.01
N GLU A 57 -16.98 -5.63 13.91
CA GLU A 57 -16.69 -7.06 13.88
C GLU A 57 -15.28 -7.28 13.38
N PHE A 58 -14.50 -8.10 14.09
CA PHE A 58 -13.18 -8.50 13.62
C PHE A 58 -13.30 -9.34 12.33
N ALA A 59 -12.59 -8.94 11.28
CA ALA A 59 -12.60 -9.64 10.01
C ALA A 59 -11.47 -10.68 9.92
N TYR A 60 -10.22 -10.20 9.83
CA TYR A 60 -9.03 -11.03 9.74
C TYR A 60 -7.75 -10.23 10.03
N ASP A 61 -6.69 -10.97 10.33
CA ASP A 61 -5.34 -10.44 10.49
C ASP A 61 -4.71 -10.12 9.13
N LEU A 62 -3.92 -9.04 9.08
CA LEU A 62 -3.13 -8.64 7.94
C LEU A 62 -1.64 -8.80 8.24
N TYR A 63 -0.94 -9.49 7.35
CA TYR A 63 0.45 -9.90 7.53
C TYR A 63 1.44 -8.96 6.82
N SER A 64 2.67 -8.94 7.32
CA SER A 64 3.84 -8.40 6.60
C SER A 64 4.14 -9.21 5.34
N MET A 65 4.94 -8.62 4.44
CA MET A 65 5.32 -9.25 3.17
C MET A 65 5.97 -10.63 3.30
N ASP A 66 6.71 -10.88 4.37
CA ASP A 66 7.33 -12.18 4.67
C ASP A 66 6.33 -13.24 5.16
N CYS A 67 5.07 -12.85 5.40
CA CYS A 67 3.98 -13.69 5.89
C CYS A 67 4.20 -14.28 7.29
N GLU A 68 5.16 -13.74 8.04
CA GLU A 68 5.53 -14.23 9.38
C GLU A 68 4.84 -13.45 10.49
N LYS A 69 4.65 -12.15 10.32
CA LYS A 69 4.17 -11.25 11.36
C LYS A 69 2.80 -10.67 11.02
N ILE A 70 1.88 -10.71 11.98
CA ILE A 70 0.65 -9.89 11.93
C ILE A 70 1.07 -8.44 12.23
N ILE A 71 0.76 -7.54 11.32
CA ILE A 71 1.12 -6.12 11.43
C ILE A 71 -0.12 -5.23 11.52
N CYS A 72 -1.27 -5.68 11.04
CA CYS A 72 -2.52 -4.95 11.16
C CYS A 72 -3.71 -5.89 11.39
N LYS A 73 -4.82 -5.32 11.87
CA LYS A 73 -6.12 -5.99 11.98
C LYS A 73 -7.17 -5.23 11.22
N LEU A 74 -8.02 -5.96 10.49
CA LEU A 74 -9.17 -5.40 9.79
C LEU A 74 -10.44 -5.65 10.59
N PHE A 75 -11.26 -4.62 10.74
CA PHE A 75 -12.57 -4.68 11.35
C PHE A 75 -13.63 -4.21 10.35
N TYR A 76 -14.72 -4.95 10.22
CA TYR A 76 -15.91 -4.50 9.53
C TYR A 76 -16.71 -3.56 10.41
N VAL A 77 -17.32 -2.56 9.79
CA VAL A 77 -18.37 -1.75 10.40
C VAL A 77 -19.70 -2.24 9.80
N GLU A 78 -20.43 -3.06 10.56
CA GLU A 78 -21.53 -3.85 10.02
C GLU A 78 -22.92 -3.50 10.59
N ARG A 79 -23.91 -3.47 9.69
CA ARG A 79 -25.18 -4.19 9.87
C ARG A 79 -25.72 -4.65 8.51
N ALA A 80 -25.78 -5.98 8.30
CA ALA A 80 -26.47 -6.72 7.24
C ALA A 80 -25.99 -6.56 5.77
N GLU A 81 -25.35 -5.45 5.36
CA GLU A 81 -24.84 -5.29 3.98
C GLU A 81 -23.50 -4.52 3.86
N TYR A 82 -22.61 -4.61 4.87
CA TYR A 82 -21.29 -3.94 4.94
C TYR A 82 -21.32 -2.41 4.80
N LYS A 83 -21.28 -1.68 5.92
CA LYS A 83 -21.25 -0.21 5.90
C LYS A 83 -19.85 0.37 5.76
N GLY A 84 -18.81 -0.45 5.96
CA GLY A 84 -17.44 0.00 5.88
C GLY A 84 -16.45 -0.94 6.53
N TYR A 85 -15.22 -0.48 6.64
CA TYR A 85 -14.16 -1.17 7.36
C TYR A 85 -13.16 -0.19 7.96
N VAL A 86 -12.37 -0.69 8.91
CA VAL A 86 -11.24 -0.01 9.55
C VAL A 86 -10.05 -0.98 9.64
N ILE A 87 -8.86 -0.52 9.27
CA ILE A 87 -7.59 -1.24 9.43
C ILE A 87 -6.75 -0.53 10.48
N VAL A 88 -6.30 -1.28 11.48
CA VAL A 88 -5.53 -0.78 12.62
C VAL A 88 -4.14 -1.42 12.66
N ASP A 89 -3.10 -0.62 12.85
CA ASP A 89 -1.72 -1.08 13.08
C ASP A 89 -1.61 -1.77 14.44
N CYS A 90 -1.07 -2.98 14.49
CA CYS A 90 -0.92 -3.74 15.73
C CYS A 90 0.23 -3.26 16.63
N SER A 91 1.13 -2.41 16.13
CA SER A 91 2.31 -1.95 16.87
C SER A 91 2.04 -0.72 17.73
N ASP A 92 1.15 0.16 17.27
CA ASP A 92 0.82 1.42 17.96
C ASP A 92 -0.68 1.75 18.00
N ASN A 93 -1.52 0.83 17.52
CA ASN A 93 -2.98 0.96 17.48
C ASN A 93 -3.49 2.17 16.65
N THR A 94 -2.71 2.63 15.68
CA THR A 94 -3.14 3.69 14.77
C THR A 94 -4.07 3.16 13.68
N VAL A 95 -5.09 3.93 13.32
CA VAL A 95 -5.93 3.62 12.15
C VAL A 95 -5.18 3.99 10.87
N LEU A 96 -4.88 2.99 10.04
CA LEU A 96 -4.12 3.15 8.81
C LEU A 96 -5.01 3.38 7.58
N GLU A 97 -6.20 2.77 7.59
CA GLU A 97 -7.16 2.83 6.51
C GLU A 97 -8.58 2.64 7.03
N PHE A 98 -9.54 3.33 6.44
CA PHE A 98 -10.96 3.12 6.68
C PHE A 98 -11.73 3.59 5.45
N SER A 99 -12.89 3.00 5.19
CA SER A 99 -13.75 3.43 4.08
C SER A 99 -15.17 2.93 4.26
N LEU A 100 -16.12 3.63 3.64
CA LEU A 100 -17.44 3.07 3.37
C LEU A 100 -17.33 1.92 2.36
N GLY A 101 -18.14 0.88 2.53
CA GLY A 101 -18.16 -0.30 1.66
C GLY A 101 -17.15 -1.39 2.05
N ARG A 102 -16.72 -2.18 1.06
CA ARG A 102 -15.92 -3.40 1.29
C ARG A 102 -14.43 -3.15 1.15
N PRO A 103 -13.58 -3.76 1.99
CA PRO A 103 -12.15 -3.74 1.75
C PRO A 103 -11.80 -4.51 0.48
N ALA A 104 -10.68 -4.16 -0.14
CA ALA A 104 -10.25 -4.75 -1.41
C ALA A 104 -10.21 -6.29 -1.34
N PHE A 105 -9.74 -6.84 -0.22
CA PHE A 105 -9.63 -8.27 0.06
C PHE A 105 -10.94 -9.05 -0.14
N ASP A 106 -12.09 -8.43 0.13
CA ASP A 106 -13.41 -9.07 0.04
C ASP A 106 -14.02 -9.01 -1.36
N LEU A 107 -13.42 -8.25 -2.27
CA LEU A 107 -13.83 -8.22 -3.68
C LEU A 107 -13.40 -9.49 -4.41
N VAL A 108 -12.54 -10.29 -3.80
CA VAL A 108 -11.92 -11.45 -4.40
C VAL A 108 -12.62 -12.72 -3.94
N ASN A 109 -12.98 -13.58 -4.91
CA ASN A 109 -13.49 -14.90 -4.59
C ASN A 109 -12.33 -15.86 -4.28
N THR A 110 -12.11 -16.13 -2.99
CA THR A 110 -11.05 -17.02 -2.50
C THR A 110 -11.50 -18.45 -2.22
N SER A 111 -12.75 -18.80 -2.56
CA SER A 111 -13.36 -20.09 -2.18
C SER A 111 -12.66 -21.33 -2.71
N GLU A 112 -11.85 -21.20 -3.77
CA GLU A 112 -11.09 -22.30 -4.37
C GLU A 112 -9.62 -22.34 -3.94
N ILE A 113 -9.16 -21.42 -3.08
CA ILE A 113 -7.75 -21.25 -2.69
C ILE A 113 -7.52 -21.83 -1.30
N ILE A 114 -6.45 -22.65 -1.14
CA ILE A 114 -6.08 -23.26 0.13
C ILE A 114 -5.06 -22.35 0.84
N GLU A 115 -5.25 -22.14 2.16
CA GLU A 115 -4.37 -21.34 3.04
C GLU A 115 -4.15 -19.89 2.59
N VAL A 116 -5.24 -19.10 2.57
CA VAL A 116 -5.19 -17.69 2.23
C VAL A 116 -4.56 -16.86 3.36
N LYS A 117 -3.55 -16.04 3.02
CA LYS A 117 -3.05 -14.95 3.86
C LYS A 117 -3.29 -13.61 3.19
N TYR A 118 -3.82 -12.65 3.96
CA TYR A 118 -4.02 -11.27 3.53
C TYR A 118 -2.83 -10.44 3.98
N ILE A 119 -2.16 -9.77 3.05
CA ILE A 119 -0.94 -9.02 3.26
C ILE A 119 -1.23 -7.53 3.08
N TYR A 120 -0.74 -6.72 4.00
CA TYR A 120 -0.94 -5.27 3.96
C TYR A 120 0.38 -4.54 4.19
N GLU A 121 1.03 -4.10 3.12
CA GLU A 121 2.31 -3.39 3.20
C GLU A 121 2.16 -2.02 2.52
N ASN A 122 2.30 -0.93 3.29
CA ASN A 122 2.20 0.44 2.78
C ASN A 122 0.91 0.73 1.98
N ALA A 123 -0.25 0.30 2.49
CA ALA A 123 -1.57 0.44 1.86
C ALA A 123 -1.72 -0.32 0.52
N MET A 124 -0.96 -1.40 0.34
CA MET A 124 -1.08 -2.31 -0.78
C MET A 124 -1.70 -3.64 -0.31
N PRO A 125 -2.95 -3.95 -0.69
CA PRO A 125 -3.57 -5.24 -0.40
C PRO A 125 -3.05 -6.31 -1.37
N VAL A 126 -2.46 -7.38 -0.82
CA VAL A 126 -1.98 -8.56 -1.56
C VAL A 126 -2.54 -9.81 -0.91
N LEU A 127 -2.80 -10.85 -1.71
CA LEU A 127 -3.21 -12.16 -1.23
C LEU A 127 -2.09 -13.19 -1.49
N LEU A 128 -1.77 -14.05 -0.54
CA LEU A 128 -0.99 -15.27 -0.75
C LEU A 128 -1.92 -16.47 -0.63
N GLY A 129 -1.90 -17.37 -1.61
CA GLY A 129 -2.72 -18.58 -1.64
C GLY A 129 -2.13 -19.66 -2.55
N ASP A 130 -2.19 -20.92 -2.14
CA ASP A 130 -1.54 -22.05 -2.85
C ASP A 130 -0.04 -21.79 -3.17
N GLY A 131 0.66 -21.07 -2.30
CA GLY A 131 2.07 -20.68 -2.50
C GLY A 131 2.30 -19.62 -3.59
N LYS A 132 1.23 -18.99 -4.10
CA LYS A 132 1.28 -17.93 -5.11
C LYS A 132 0.71 -16.64 -4.56
N TYR A 133 1.29 -15.52 -4.97
CA TYR A 133 0.76 -14.22 -4.61
C TYR A 133 -0.23 -13.75 -5.67
N TYR A 134 -1.23 -12.99 -5.28
CA TYR A 134 -2.27 -12.45 -6.15
C TYR A 134 -2.46 -10.97 -5.81
N ASN A 135 -2.51 -10.14 -6.85
CA ASN A 135 -2.91 -8.75 -6.68
C ASN A 135 -4.43 -8.68 -6.61
N ILE A 136 -4.92 -7.73 -5.81
CA ILE A 136 -6.34 -7.51 -5.63
C ILE A 136 -6.74 -6.21 -6.32
N TYR A 137 -7.55 -6.31 -7.36
CA TYR A 137 -8.08 -5.16 -8.08
C TYR A 137 -9.48 -4.80 -7.58
N GLY A 138 -9.85 -3.53 -7.71
CA GLY A 138 -11.18 -3.02 -7.31
C GLY A 138 -12.37 -3.62 -8.09
N ASN A 139 -12.14 -4.48 -9.09
CA ASN A 139 -13.17 -5.23 -9.80
C ASN A 139 -13.24 -6.72 -9.38
N GLY A 140 -12.41 -7.17 -8.43
CA GLY A 140 -12.40 -8.54 -7.91
C GLY A 140 -11.54 -9.53 -8.67
N ASP A 141 -10.85 -9.12 -9.74
CA ASP A 141 -9.94 -10.01 -10.49
C ASP A 141 -8.71 -10.39 -9.65
N MET A 142 -8.32 -11.67 -9.72
CA MET A 142 -7.06 -12.19 -9.19
C MET A 142 -6.09 -12.49 -10.32
N ILE A 143 -4.92 -11.85 -10.30
CA ILE A 143 -3.85 -12.16 -11.26
C ILE A 143 -2.68 -12.80 -10.49
N PRO A 144 -2.33 -14.07 -10.79
CA PRO A 144 -1.17 -14.74 -10.18
C PRO A 144 0.10 -13.94 -10.44
N ILE A 145 0.85 -13.68 -9.38
CA ILE A 145 2.10 -12.96 -9.41
C ILE A 145 3.23 -14.00 -9.44
N SER A 146 4.04 -14.00 -10.50
CA SER A 146 5.23 -14.85 -10.60
C SER A 146 6.39 -14.37 -9.71
N ASP A 147 6.33 -13.13 -9.22
CA ASP A 147 7.30 -12.51 -8.30
C ASP A 147 6.60 -11.38 -7.52
N ILE A 148 6.54 -11.49 -6.19
CA ILE A 148 5.98 -10.48 -5.27
C ILE A 148 6.84 -9.22 -5.30
N THR A 149 6.60 -8.42 -6.32
CA THR A 149 7.00 -7.03 -6.39
C THR A 149 5.67 -6.27 -6.32
N PRO A 150 5.56 -5.16 -5.58
CA PRO A 150 4.36 -4.33 -5.58
C PRO A 150 3.85 -4.18 -7.01
N CYS A 151 2.56 -4.38 -7.30
CA CYS A 151 2.14 -4.27 -8.69
C CYS A 151 2.25 -2.83 -9.18
N TYR A 152 3.37 -2.62 -9.86
CA TYR A 152 3.62 -1.50 -10.71
C TYR A 152 2.89 -1.78 -12.02
N TYR A 153 2.14 -0.80 -12.49
CA TYR A 153 1.54 -0.77 -13.82
C TYR A 153 2.30 0.27 -14.63
N PRO A 154 3.50 -0.05 -15.17
CA PRO A 154 4.20 0.89 -16.03
C PRO A 154 3.30 1.21 -17.22
N ASN A 155 3.11 2.49 -17.45
CA ASN A 155 2.40 3.00 -18.62
C ASN A 155 3.41 3.73 -19.50
N GLU A 156 3.30 3.50 -20.80
CA GLU A 156 4.15 4.15 -21.78
C GLU A 156 3.92 5.67 -21.83
N GLN A 157 5.00 6.42 -22.05
CA GLN A 157 4.97 7.87 -22.15
C GLN A 157 4.28 8.34 -23.43
N GLY A 158 4.34 7.55 -24.51
CA GLY A 158 3.90 7.97 -25.85
C GLY A 158 4.60 9.28 -26.26
N ASN A 159 3.83 10.29 -26.63
CA ASN A 159 4.34 11.60 -27.03
C ASN A 159 4.63 12.55 -25.85
N SER A 160 4.36 12.16 -24.60
CA SER A 160 4.59 13.00 -23.44
C SER A 160 6.08 13.06 -23.07
N ASN A 161 6.48 14.17 -22.45
CA ASN A 161 7.83 14.31 -21.89
C ASN A 161 8.10 13.24 -20.81
N CYS A 162 9.34 12.75 -20.70
CA CYS A 162 9.70 11.70 -19.74
C CYS A 162 9.43 12.09 -18.28
N ILE A 163 9.58 13.38 -17.91
CA ILE A 163 9.25 13.86 -16.56
C ILE A 163 7.74 13.77 -16.31
N VAL A 164 6.93 14.17 -17.28
CA VAL A 164 5.46 14.08 -17.21
C VAL A 164 5.03 12.63 -17.05
N ALA A 165 5.57 11.74 -17.88
CA ALA A 165 5.23 10.33 -17.83
C ALA A 165 5.67 9.66 -16.52
N ALA A 166 6.85 9.99 -16.01
CA ALA A 166 7.35 9.45 -14.74
C ALA A 166 6.53 9.94 -13.53
N ILE A 167 6.23 11.24 -13.45
CA ILE A 167 5.33 11.78 -12.41
C ILE A 167 3.96 11.10 -12.53
N SER A 168 3.43 10.94 -13.74
CA SER A 168 2.12 10.32 -13.96
C SER A 168 2.11 8.86 -13.54
N ASN A 169 3.13 8.08 -13.86
CA ASN A 169 3.28 6.69 -13.40
C ASN A 169 3.35 6.62 -11.86
N LEU A 170 4.05 7.56 -11.22
CA LEU A 170 4.12 7.61 -9.76
C LEU A 170 2.76 7.96 -9.12
N MET A 171 2.05 8.97 -9.64
CA MET A 171 0.72 9.33 -9.15
C MET A 171 -0.30 8.22 -9.42
N TRP A 172 -0.20 7.55 -10.57
CA TRP A 172 -1.02 6.40 -10.90
C TRP A 172 -0.79 5.24 -9.93
N HIS A 173 0.47 4.95 -9.62
CA HIS A 173 0.82 3.95 -8.62
C HIS A 173 0.24 4.31 -7.24
N TYR A 174 0.46 5.52 -6.71
CA TYR A 174 -0.15 5.91 -5.43
C TYR A 174 -1.68 5.87 -5.48
N GLY A 175 -2.29 6.31 -6.59
CA GLY A 175 -3.74 6.24 -6.79
C GLY A 175 -4.30 4.82 -6.76
N LYS A 176 -3.53 3.83 -7.23
CA LYS A 176 -3.89 2.42 -7.18
C LYS A 176 -3.56 1.74 -5.84
N ASN A 177 -2.82 2.41 -4.95
CA ASN A 177 -2.30 1.86 -3.70
C ASN A 177 -2.57 2.85 -2.55
N GLY A 178 -3.84 2.99 -2.16
CA GLY A 178 -4.24 3.71 -0.94
C GLY A 178 -4.51 5.22 -1.07
N TYR A 179 -4.20 5.86 -2.21
CA TYR A 179 -4.44 7.30 -2.45
C TYR A 179 -5.41 7.55 -3.62
N SER A 180 -6.54 6.82 -3.63
CA SER A 180 -7.47 6.71 -4.77
C SER A 180 -7.95 8.04 -5.37
N SER A 181 -8.13 9.08 -4.55
CA SER A 181 -8.54 10.42 -5.01
C SER A 181 -7.57 11.06 -6.02
N LEU A 182 -6.30 10.64 -6.04
CA LEU A 182 -5.31 11.10 -7.03
C LEU A 182 -5.68 10.74 -8.47
N ILE A 183 -6.46 9.68 -8.68
CA ILE A 183 -6.83 9.16 -10.00
C ILE A 183 -8.33 8.94 -10.19
N ASN A 184 -9.16 9.30 -9.20
CA ASN A 184 -10.59 9.05 -9.26
C ASN A 184 -11.22 9.67 -10.53
N GLY A 185 -11.95 8.84 -11.28
CA GLY A 185 -12.60 9.20 -12.54
C GLY A 185 -11.64 9.54 -13.69
N MET A 186 -10.36 9.17 -13.61
CA MET A 186 -9.36 9.53 -14.63
C MET A 186 -8.80 8.33 -15.38
N THR A 187 -8.43 8.56 -16.64
CA THR A 187 -7.53 7.69 -17.39
C THR A 187 -6.06 8.09 -17.14
N PHE A 188 -5.11 7.22 -17.49
CA PHE A 188 -3.69 7.55 -17.39
C PHE A 188 -3.31 8.78 -18.24
N ASP A 189 -3.87 8.90 -19.45
CA ASP A 189 -3.69 10.09 -20.28
C ASP A 189 -4.28 11.35 -19.63
N GLY A 190 -5.40 11.22 -18.90
CA GLY A 190 -5.94 12.30 -18.09
C GLY A 190 -4.97 12.77 -17.01
N VAL A 191 -4.23 11.84 -16.38
CA VAL A 191 -3.18 12.17 -15.40
C VAL A 191 -2.02 12.87 -16.08
N LYS A 192 -1.52 12.33 -17.20
CA LYS A 192 -0.47 12.97 -18.01
C LYS A 192 -0.83 14.40 -18.39
N ASN A 193 -2.04 14.64 -18.89
CA ASN A 193 -2.48 15.98 -19.28
C ASN A 193 -2.50 16.96 -18.09
N LYS A 194 -2.93 16.52 -16.90
CA LYS A 194 -2.90 17.38 -15.71
C LYS A 194 -1.47 17.68 -15.25
N VAL A 195 -0.61 16.67 -15.24
CA VAL A 195 0.81 16.83 -14.88
C VAL A 195 1.52 17.75 -15.88
N ASP A 196 1.26 17.58 -17.17
CA ASP A 196 1.83 18.38 -18.25
C ASP A 196 1.48 19.87 -18.10
N ASN A 197 0.20 20.18 -17.86
CA ASN A 197 -0.25 21.55 -17.61
C ASN A 197 0.44 22.16 -16.37
N LEU A 198 0.56 21.38 -15.29
CA LEU A 198 1.18 21.85 -14.05
C LEU A 198 2.68 22.11 -14.21
N ILE A 199 3.43 21.20 -14.85
CA ILE A 199 4.87 21.37 -14.99
C ILE A 199 5.22 22.51 -15.96
N ASN A 200 4.42 22.72 -17.00
CA ASN A 200 4.57 23.89 -17.87
C ASN A 200 4.32 25.20 -17.11
N ALA A 201 3.32 25.24 -16.22
CA ALA A 201 3.08 26.39 -15.33
C ALA A 201 4.22 26.64 -14.31
N GLU A 202 5.02 25.63 -13.99
CA GLU A 202 6.23 25.77 -13.16
C GLU A 202 7.49 26.19 -13.96
N GLY A 203 7.35 26.46 -15.26
CA GLY A 203 8.48 26.88 -16.12
C GLY A 203 9.07 25.76 -16.98
N GLY A 204 8.29 24.70 -17.26
CA GLY A 204 8.62 23.67 -18.24
C GLY A 204 9.33 22.43 -17.67
N TYR A 205 9.75 21.53 -18.56
CA TYR A 205 10.25 20.19 -18.23
C TYR A 205 11.66 20.21 -17.61
N GLN A 206 11.74 20.58 -16.33
CA GLN A 206 13.00 20.63 -15.58
C GLN A 206 12.85 19.93 -14.23
N ASN A 207 13.87 19.17 -13.81
CA ASN A 207 13.82 18.42 -12.54
C ASN A 207 13.54 19.30 -11.31
N LYS A 208 14.00 20.56 -11.32
CA LYS A 208 13.73 21.53 -10.24
C LYS A 208 12.23 21.87 -10.08
N ASN A 209 11.42 21.65 -11.12
CA ASN A 209 9.99 21.96 -11.14
C ASN A 209 9.13 20.78 -10.63
N ILE A 210 9.72 19.60 -10.49
CA ILE A 210 9.05 18.37 -10.03
C ILE A 210 8.38 18.56 -8.65
N PRO A 211 9.04 19.12 -7.61
CA PRO A 211 8.43 19.23 -6.29
C PRO A 211 7.13 20.03 -6.28
N ASN A 212 7.12 21.20 -6.92
CA ASN A 212 5.92 22.04 -6.97
C ASN A 212 4.83 21.41 -7.86
N THR A 213 5.21 20.77 -8.97
CA THR A 213 4.27 20.06 -9.85
C THR A 213 3.51 18.98 -9.07
N ILE A 214 4.22 18.11 -8.35
CA ILE A 214 3.62 17.03 -7.55
C ILE A 214 2.78 17.61 -6.41
N LYS A 215 3.29 18.59 -5.66
CA LYS A 215 2.55 19.23 -4.56
C LYS A 215 1.23 19.85 -5.05
N LYS A 216 1.25 20.55 -6.18
CA LYS A 216 0.03 21.11 -6.79
C LYS A 216 -0.90 20.03 -7.31
N TYR A 217 -0.39 18.96 -7.92
CA TYR A 217 -1.21 17.84 -8.37
C TYR A 217 -1.98 17.22 -7.20
N VAL A 218 -1.29 16.86 -6.12
CA VAL A 218 -1.88 16.24 -4.93
C VAL A 218 -2.89 17.17 -4.28
N LYS A 219 -2.53 18.45 -4.07
CA LYS A 219 -3.44 19.47 -3.50
C LYS A 219 -4.71 19.66 -4.33
N ASN A 220 -4.61 19.63 -5.66
CA ASN A 220 -5.76 19.81 -6.55
C ASN A 220 -6.68 18.58 -6.61
N LYS A 221 -6.22 17.43 -6.10
CA LYS A 221 -6.91 16.14 -6.23
C LYS A 221 -7.39 15.56 -4.91
N SER A 222 -6.86 16.02 -3.79
CA SER A 222 -7.04 15.36 -2.51
C SER A 222 -6.78 16.32 -1.35
N SER A 223 -7.20 15.90 -0.15
CA SER A 223 -6.78 16.50 1.12
C SER A 223 -5.40 16.02 1.58
N TYR A 224 -4.78 15.07 0.89
CA TYR A 224 -3.50 14.47 1.30
C TYR A 224 -2.38 15.49 1.34
N SER A 225 -1.41 15.21 2.21
CA SER A 225 -0.16 15.94 2.29
C SER A 225 0.94 15.20 1.51
N VAL A 226 1.86 15.98 0.93
CA VAL A 226 3.00 15.42 0.20
C VAL A 226 4.27 16.23 0.46
N SER A 227 5.33 15.51 0.81
CA SER A 227 6.69 16.04 0.84
C SER A 227 7.46 15.55 -0.38
N VAL A 228 8.16 16.46 -1.06
CA VAL A 228 8.95 16.13 -2.26
C VAL A 228 10.34 16.74 -2.11
N THR A 229 11.36 15.88 -2.11
CA THR A 229 12.76 16.29 -1.92
C THR A 229 13.63 15.80 -3.07
N ASN A 230 14.25 16.74 -3.77
CA ASN A 230 15.18 16.46 -4.84
C ASN A 230 16.61 16.30 -4.31
N LYS A 231 17.35 15.35 -4.87
CA LYS A 231 18.79 15.22 -4.66
C LYS A 231 19.49 14.97 -6.00
N TRP A 232 20.45 15.83 -6.30
CA TRP A 232 21.38 15.66 -7.42
C TRP A 232 22.51 14.71 -7.05
N ASN A 233 22.99 13.95 -8.03
CA ASN A 233 24.06 12.96 -7.90
C ASN A 233 23.81 11.98 -6.74
N PRO A 234 22.68 11.26 -6.73
CA PRO A 234 22.41 10.26 -5.70
C PRO A 234 23.46 9.14 -5.75
N THR A 235 23.73 8.54 -4.59
CA THR A 235 24.43 7.25 -4.53
C THR A 235 23.41 6.12 -4.69
N PHE A 236 23.88 4.92 -5.06
CA PHE A 236 23.03 3.73 -5.11
C PHE A 236 22.33 3.48 -3.77
N ASN A 237 23.02 3.73 -2.65
CA ASN A 237 22.45 3.56 -1.32
C ASN A 237 21.30 4.55 -1.05
N ASN A 238 21.36 5.78 -1.60
CA ASN A 238 20.25 6.73 -1.47
C ASN A 238 18.98 6.21 -2.13
N VAL A 239 19.10 5.56 -3.30
CA VAL A 239 17.97 4.95 -4.02
C VAL A 239 17.50 3.70 -3.28
N LYS A 240 18.42 2.81 -2.92
CA LYS A 240 18.11 1.57 -2.18
C LYS A 240 17.30 1.84 -0.92
N THR A 241 17.76 2.74 -0.06
CA THR A 241 17.06 3.11 1.18
C THR A 241 15.67 3.69 0.93
N GLU A 242 15.49 4.46 -0.14
CA GLU A 242 14.18 5.00 -0.49
C GLU A 242 13.23 3.88 -0.96
N THR A 243 13.68 3.10 -1.94
CA THR A 243 12.88 2.04 -2.58
C THR A 243 12.60 0.84 -1.70
N ASN A 244 13.25 0.73 -0.53
CA ASN A 244 12.86 -0.26 0.48
C ASN A 244 11.48 0.04 1.06
N ASN A 245 11.05 1.31 1.04
CA ASN A 245 9.79 1.73 1.65
C ASN A 245 8.78 2.22 0.61
N ARG A 246 9.24 2.90 -0.44
CA ARG A 246 8.36 3.57 -1.41
C ARG A 246 9.04 3.85 -2.75
N PRO A 247 8.28 3.93 -3.86
CA PRO A 247 8.84 4.34 -5.15
C PRO A 247 9.32 5.80 -5.12
N CYS A 248 10.27 6.12 -5.99
CA CYS A 248 10.81 7.48 -6.15
C CYS A 248 11.08 7.79 -7.62
N LEU A 249 11.16 9.06 -7.99
CA LEU A 249 11.62 9.40 -9.35
C LEU A 249 13.13 9.24 -9.44
N LEU A 250 13.61 8.71 -10.56
CA LEU A 250 15.03 8.49 -10.83
C LEU A 250 15.39 8.98 -12.23
N GLY A 251 16.34 9.91 -12.27
CA GLY A 251 16.87 10.49 -13.50
C GLY A 251 18.11 9.76 -14.01
N PHE A 252 18.25 9.80 -15.33
CA PHE A 252 19.38 9.28 -16.09
C PHE A 252 19.89 10.41 -16.99
N ALA A 253 21.06 10.97 -16.71
CA ALA A 253 21.72 11.95 -17.55
C ALA A 253 22.04 11.37 -18.94
N ALA A 254 22.09 12.24 -19.94
CA ALA A 254 22.64 11.90 -21.24
C ALA A 254 24.11 11.48 -21.10
N GLY A 255 24.51 10.42 -21.80
CA GLY A 255 25.90 9.99 -21.78
C GLY A 255 26.11 8.59 -22.34
N LYS A 256 27.39 8.26 -22.57
CA LYS A 256 27.78 6.94 -23.05
C LYS A 256 27.34 5.85 -22.05
N GLY A 257 26.58 4.88 -22.53
CA GLY A 257 26.05 3.78 -21.71
C GLY A 257 24.79 4.12 -20.89
N SER A 258 24.23 5.33 -21.08
CA SER A 258 22.90 5.71 -20.61
C SER A 258 21.83 5.37 -21.66
N TYR A 259 20.60 5.86 -21.46
CA TYR A 259 19.48 5.76 -22.41
C TYR A 259 19.72 6.46 -23.74
N SER A 260 20.41 7.60 -23.70
CA SER A 260 20.75 8.39 -24.87
C SER A 260 22.06 9.15 -24.62
N THR A 261 22.79 9.43 -25.69
CA THR A 261 24.02 10.24 -25.64
C THR A 261 23.74 11.74 -25.65
N SER A 262 22.52 12.17 -25.98
CA SER A 262 22.18 13.60 -26.17
C SER A 262 21.02 14.10 -25.30
N VAL A 263 20.19 13.22 -24.76
CA VAL A 263 19.01 13.59 -23.97
C VAL A 263 18.92 12.75 -22.71
N GLY A 264 18.60 13.37 -21.57
CA GLY A 264 18.36 12.65 -20.32
C GLY A 264 17.00 11.95 -20.30
N HIS A 265 16.81 11.04 -19.35
CA HIS A 265 15.56 10.30 -19.17
C HIS A 265 15.11 10.32 -17.71
N MET A 266 13.79 10.33 -17.49
CA MET A 266 13.20 10.28 -16.15
C MET A 266 12.31 9.05 -16.05
N THR A 267 12.42 8.35 -14.93
CA THR A 267 11.68 7.10 -14.65
C THR A 267 11.16 7.11 -13.22
N VAL A 268 10.35 6.10 -12.87
CA VAL A 268 10.06 5.79 -11.47
C VAL A 268 10.89 4.59 -11.05
N CYS A 269 11.77 4.75 -10.07
CA CYS A 269 12.49 3.65 -9.45
C CYS A 269 11.63 3.02 -8.36
N VAL A 270 11.54 1.70 -8.41
CA VAL A 270 10.61 0.92 -7.61
C VAL A 270 11.31 -0.17 -6.79
N GLY A 271 12.61 -0.32 -6.97
CA GLY A 271 13.38 -1.32 -6.28
C GLY A 271 14.83 -1.31 -6.73
N THR A 272 15.65 -2.07 -6.01
CA THR A 272 17.05 -2.27 -6.35
C THR A 272 17.42 -3.74 -6.23
N ARG A 273 18.47 -4.16 -6.94
CA ARG A 273 19.05 -5.49 -6.81
C ARG A 273 20.56 -5.43 -6.95
N THR A 274 21.29 -6.20 -6.16
CA THR A 274 22.71 -6.47 -6.39
C THR A 274 22.87 -7.91 -6.83
N ALA A 275 23.41 -8.12 -8.02
CA ALA A 275 23.69 -9.44 -8.58
C ALA A 275 25.10 -9.46 -9.15
N ASN A 276 25.90 -10.47 -8.81
CA ASN A 276 27.29 -10.61 -9.26
C ASN A 276 28.15 -9.34 -9.08
N LYS A 277 28.06 -8.70 -7.91
CA LYS A 277 28.75 -7.44 -7.57
C LYS A 277 28.36 -6.23 -8.44
N ILE A 278 27.30 -6.34 -9.25
CA ILE A 278 26.74 -5.26 -10.04
C ILE A 278 25.43 -4.81 -9.40
N ASN A 279 25.29 -3.51 -9.25
CA ASN A 279 24.08 -2.87 -8.74
C ASN A 279 23.13 -2.54 -9.90
N TYR A 280 21.85 -2.81 -9.69
CA TYR A 280 20.76 -2.55 -10.63
C TYR A 280 19.62 -1.82 -9.93
N VAL A 281 18.91 -1.00 -10.69
CA VAL A 281 17.64 -0.37 -10.31
C VAL A 281 16.53 -1.00 -11.14
N LYS A 282 15.37 -1.23 -10.50
CA LYS A 282 14.13 -1.64 -11.14
C LYS A 282 13.29 -0.40 -11.38
N VAL A 283 12.86 -0.15 -12.61
CA VAL A 283 12.17 1.10 -12.97
C VAL A 283 10.89 0.86 -13.78
N MET A 284 9.86 1.67 -13.52
CA MET A 284 8.78 1.94 -14.47
C MET A 284 9.33 2.91 -15.51
N ASP A 285 9.70 2.36 -16.67
CA ASP A 285 10.26 3.09 -17.79
C ASP A 285 9.13 3.56 -18.71
N GLY A 286 9.14 4.82 -19.13
CA GLY A 286 8.17 5.35 -20.07
C GLY A 286 8.19 4.67 -21.44
N TRP A 287 9.17 3.82 -21.74
CA TRP A 287 9.24 3.04 -22.99
C TRP A 287 8.83 1.58 -22.83
N SER A 288 8.27 1.19 -21.69
CA SER A 288 7.86 -0.18 -21.44
C SER A 288 6.59 -0.24 -20.60
N THR A 289 5.77 -1.25 -20.88
CA THR A 289 4.64 -1.67 -20.04
C THR A 289 5.06 -2.64 -18.92
N SER A 290 6.35 -2.90 -18.76
CA SER A 290 6.92 -3.79 -17.75
C SER A 290 8.02 -3.12 -16.94
N ILE A 291 8.27 -3.62 -15.74
CA ILE A 291 9.42 -3.18 -14.95
C ILE A 291 10.70 -3.55 -15.68
N THR A 292 11.56 -2.56 -15.89
CA THR A 292 12.86 -2.78 -16.53
C THR A 292 13.97 -2.67 -15.50
N GLU A 293 15.00 -3.50 -15.63
CA GLU A 293 16.20 -3.40 -14.82
C GLU A 293 17.29 -2.65 -15.58
N LYS A 294 17.85 -1.64 -14.93
CA LYS A 294 18.94 -0.84 -15.48
C LYS A 294 20.13 -0.93 -14.54
N LYS A 295 21.31 -1.10 -15.12
CA LYS A 295 22.55 -1.08 -14.35
C LYS A 295 22.68 0.29 -13.66
N TRP A 296 23.15 0.30 -12.42
CA TRP A 296 23.53 1.53 -11.76
C TRP A 296 24.84 2.06 -12.36
N GLY A 297 24.89 3.34 -12.70
CA GLY A 297 26.05 3.96 -13.31
C GLY A 297 26.24 5.42 -12.92
N THR A 298 27.26 6.05 -13.48
CA THR A 298 27.55 7.48 -13.28
C THR A 298 26.51 8.39 -13.95
N TYR A 299 25.65 7.83 -14.79
CA TYR A 299 24.55 8.55 -15.44
C TYR A 299 23.33 8.71 -14.52
N ASN A 300 23.25 8.03 -13.38
CA ASN A 300 22.16 8.24 -12.43
C ASN A 300 22.40 9.54 -11.66
N ASP A 301 21.83 10.64 -12.15
CA ASP A 301 22.17 12.01 -11.76
C ASP A 301 21.14 12.67 -10.85
N PHE A 302 19.99 12.04 -10.66
CA PHE A 302 18.88 12.66 -9.93
C PHE A 302 17.97 11.63 -9.25
N ILE A 303 17.54 11.95 -8.03
CA ILE A 303 16.42 11.28 -7.36
C ILE A 303 15.44 12.34 -6.84
N SER A 304 14.14 12.08 -6.97
CA SER A 304 13.10 12.82 -6.24
C SER A 304 12.35 11.86 -5.32
N LYS A 305 12.50 12.09 -4.02
CA LYS A 305 11.78 11.36 -2.97
C LYS A 305 10.40 11.96 -2.81
N VAL A 306 9.37 11.13 -2.79
CA VAL A 306 7.97 11.55 -2.69
C VAL A 306 7.35 10.80 -1.52
N THR A 307 6.99 11.54 -0.47
CA THR A 307 6.37 10.98 0.73
C THR A 307 4.96 11.50 0.80
N MET A 308 3.99 10.60 0.63
CA MET A 308 2.58 10.86 0.81
C MET A 308 2.17 10.60 2.26
N SER A 309 1.23 11.39 2.77
CA SER A 309 0.56 11.19 4.06
C SER A 309 -0.91 11.59 3.93
N LYS A 310 -1.79 10.84 4.60
CA LYS A 310 -3.22 11.15 4.66
C LYS A 310 -3.45 12.29 5.67
#